data_AF-A0A6J4J0X2-F1
#
_entry.id   AF-A0A6J4J0X2-F1
#
_cell.length_a   1.000
_cell.length_b   1.000
_cell.length_c   1.000
_cell.angle_alpha   90.00
_cell.angle_beta   90.00
_cell.angle_gamma   90.00
#
_symmetry.space_group_name_H-M   'P 1'
#
loop_
_entity.id
_entity.type
_entity.pdbx_description
1 polymer ?
#
loop_
_entity_poly.entity_id
_entity_poly.type
_entity_poly.pdbx_seq_one_letter_code
_entity_poly.pdbx_strand_id
1 'polypeptide(L)'
;MSDIMPVHVRATWVAREGRSLILRRPRLRRGIVYDVRFADGTVHHEVHLSTVLQGARFPADYSAVVRGAEAVAGDGTPGVWVDYPYGQPLPE
;
A
#
# COMPACT_ATOMS: atom_id res chain seq x y z
N MET A 1 -17.18 7.97 -8.57
CA MET A 1 -15.77 8.30 -8.28
C MET A 1 -15.07 8.29 -9.62
N SER A 2 -14.45 9.40 -10.02
CA SER A 2 -13.80 9.54 -11.33
C SER A 2 -12.89 8.35 -11.60
N ASP A 3 -12.97 7.78 -12.81
CA ASP A 3 -12.23 6.59 -13.32
C ASP A 3 -10.71 6.78 -13.40
N ILE A 4 -10.14 7.69 -12.62
CA ILE A 4 -8.72 8.01 -12.66
C ILE A 4 -8.01 6.99 -11.75
N MET A 5 -7.26 6.10 -12.37
CA MET A 5 -6.41 5.14 -11.66
C MET A 5 -5.18 5.85 -11.10
N PRO A 6 -4.67 5.44 -9.93
CA PRO A 6 -3.38 5.93 -9.45
C PRO A 6 -2.27 5.44 -10.39
N VAL A 7 -1.21 6.23 -10.47
CA VAL A 7 -0.02 5.93 -11.27
C VAL A 7 1.12 5.40 -10.43
N HIS A 8 1.12 5.68 -9.12
CA HIS A 8 2.15 5.18 -8.21
C HIS A 8 1.56 4.75 -6.87
N VAL A 9 2.20 3.77 -6.25
CA VAL A 9 1.84 3.23 -4.93
C VAL A 9 3.11 3.15 -4.09
N ARG A 10 3.00 3.39 -2.78
CA ARG A 10 4.09 3.06 -1.85
C ARG A 10 3.52 2.43 -0.60
N ALA A 11 4.34 1.69 0.11
CA ALA A 11 3.96 1.01 1.33
C ALA A 11 4.83 1.41 2.51
N THR A 12 4.24 1.33 3.70
CA THR A 12 4.90 1.57 4.98
C THR A 12 4.54 0.45 5.96
N TRP A 13 5.54 -0.18 6.55
CA TRP A 13 5.32 -1.04 7.72
C TRP A 13 5.06 -0.18 8.94
N VAL A 14 3.93 -0.43 9.61
CA VAL A 14 3.51 0.28 10.82
C VAL A 14 3.30 -0.69 11.97
N ALA A 15 3.70 -0.27 13.17
CA ALA A 15 3.31 -0.94 14.40
C ALA A 15 1.85 -0.61 14.70
N ARG A 16 0.99 -1.64 14.78
CA ARG A 16 -0.40 -1.50 15.22
C ARG A 16 -0.61 -2.23 16.53
N GLU A 17 -1.25 -1.57 17.47
CA GLU A 17 -1.64 -2.19 18.73
C GLU A 17 -2.84 -3.11 18.49
N GLY A 18 -2.66 -4.42 18.67
CA GLY A 18 -3.71 -5.41 18.55
C GLY A 18 -4.08 -5.99 19.92
N ARG A 19 -5.36 -6.30 20.13
CA ARG A 19 -5.78 -7.08 21.30
C ARG A 19 -5.57 -8.57 21.03
N SER A 20 -4.76 -9.23 21.86
CA SER A 20 -4.66 -10.70 21.82
C SER A 20 -5.92 -11.31 22.41
N LEU A 21 -6.67 -12.08 21.61
CA LEU A 21 -7.87 -12.80 22.08
C LEU A 21 -7.52 -13.94 23.06
N ILE A 22 -6.28 -14.44 23.02
CA ILE A 22 -5.82 -15.55 23.85
C ILE A 22 -5.19 -15.05 25.15
N LEU A 23 -4.45 -13.92 25.12
CA LEU A 23 -3.66 -13.45 26.26
C LEU A 23 -4.16 -12.17 26.94
N ARG A 24 -5.28 -11.57 26.51
CA ARG A 24 -5.82 -10.29 27.02
C ARG A 24 -4.78 -9.16 27.20
N ARG A 25 -3.61 -9.27 26.56
CA ARG A 25 -2.54 -8.27 26.57
C ARG A 25 -2.48 -7.56 25.22
N PRO A 26 -2.12 -6.28 25.20
CA PRO A 26 -1.80 -5.59 23.95
C PRO A 26 -0.61 -6.27 23.30
N ARG A 27 -0.74 -6.61 22.02
CA ARG A 27 0.30 -7.20 21.20
C ARG A 27 0.56 -6.27 20.04
N LEU A 28 1.78 -5.78 19.90
CA LEU A 28 2.20 -5.09 18.69
C LEU A 28 2.10 -6.07 17.52
N ARG A 29 1.33 -5.71 16.51
CA ARG A 29 1.26 -6.39 15.22
C ARG A 29 1.87 -5.48 14.17
N ARG A 30 2.66 -6.05 13.26
CA ARG A 30 3.03 -5.33 12.04
C ARG A 30 1.81 -5.27 11.13
N GLY A 31 1.43 -4.06 10.77
CA GLY A 31 0.48 -3.78 9.69
C GLY A 31 1.21 -3.09 8.54
N ILE A 32 0.57 -3.07 7.39
CA ILE A 32 1.02 -2.29 6.24
C ILE A 32 -0.04 -1.25 5.92
N VAL A 33 0.42 -0.05 5.58
CA VAL A 33 -0.42 1.01 5.02
C VAL A 33 0.11 1.37 3.64
N TYR A 34 -0.79 1.79 2.77
CA TYR A 34 -0.46 2.16 1.40
C TYR A 34 -0.85 3.61 1.15
N ASP A 35 0.04 4.33 0.48
CA ASP A 35 -0.27 5.62 -0.12
C ASP A 35 -0.31 5.45 -1.64
N VAL A 36 -1.13 6.26 -2.30
CA VAL A 36 -1.26 6.27 -3.76
C VAL A 36 -1.10 7.68 -4.30
N ARG A 37 -0.45 7.81 -5.46
CA ARG A 37 -0.30 9.08 -6.18
C ARG A 37 -1.03 8.98 -7.52
N PHE A 38 -1.83 9.99 -7.82
CA PHE A 38 -2.55 10.15 -9.08
C PHE A 38 -1.71 10.97 -10.07
N ALA A 39 -2.12 10.95 -11.35
CA ALA A 39 -1.38 11.60 -12.42
C ALA A 39 -1.33 13.14 -12.29
N ASP A 40 -2.31 13.71 -11.58
CA ASP A 40 -2.36 15.14 -11.22
C ASP A 40 -1.43 15.52 -10.06
N GLY A 41 -0.72 14.54 -9.48
CA GLY A 41 0.16 14.72 -8.33
C GLY A 41 -0.55 14.59 -6.98
N THR A 42 -1.88 14.43 -6.95
CA THR A 42 -2.63 14.25 -5.71
C THR A 42 -2.20 12.94 -5.04
N VAL A 43 -1.95 13.00 -3.73
CA VAL A 43 -1.58 11.84 -2.92
C VAL A 43 -2.69 11.54 -1.92
N HIS A 44 -3.12 10.28 -1.89
CA HIS A 44 -4.04 9.77 -0.87
C HIS A 44 -3.28 8.83 0.05
N HIS A 45 -3.44 9.03 1.36
CA HIS A 45 -2.72 8.29 2.39
C HIS A 45 -3.58 7.18 3.02
N GLU A 46 -2.91 6.13 3.48
CA GLU A 46 -3.51 5.00 4.22
C GLU A 46 -4.76 4.39 3.54
N VAL A 47 -4.72 4.23 2.22
CA VAL A 47 -5.87 3.78 1.44
C VAL A 47 -6.10 2.27 1.54
N HIS A 48 -7.35 1.86 1.34
CA HIS A 48 -7.68 0.46 1.09
C HIS A 48 -7.33 0.09 -0.36
N LEU A 49 -6.09 -0.38 -0.57
CA LEU A 49 -5.48 -0.50 -1.90
C LEU A 49 -6.30 -1.35 -2.89
N SER A 50 -6.93 -2.44 -2.44
CA SER A 50 -7.74 -3.30 -3.31
C SER A 50 -8.98 -2.59 -3.86
N THR A 51 -9.54 -1.63 -3.12
CA THR A 51 -10.66 -0.80 -3.59
C THR A 51 -10.15 0.22 -4.61
N VAL A 52 -9.03 0.89 -4.32
CA VAL A 52 -8.48 1.93 -5.20
C VAL A 52 -7.99 1.35 -6.53
N LEU A 53 -7.27 0.24 -6.49
CA LEU A 53 -6.75 -0.44 -7.69
C LEU A 53 -7.79 -1.35 -8.37
N GLN A 54 -9.03 -1.38 -7.88
CA GLN A 54 -10.06 -2.29 -8.35
C GLN A 54 -9.56 -3.74 -8.44
N GLY A 55 -8.89 -4.24 -7.39
CA GLY A 55 -8.17 -5.52 -7.43
C GLY A 55 -9.05 -6.74 -7.71
N ALA A 56 -10.37 -6.65 -7.49
CA ALA A 56 -11.32 -7.67 -7.92
C ALA A 56 -11.48 -7.73 -9.45
N ARG A 57 -11.30 -6.60 -10.14
CA ARG A 57 -11.37 -6.45 -11.59
C ARG A 57 -10.00 -6.67 -12.26
N PHE A 58 -8.92 -6.22 -11.62
CA PHE A 58 -7.54 -6.32 -12.13
C PHE A 58 -6.63 -7.04 -11.12
N PRO A 59 -6.82 -8.36 -10.91
CA PRO A 59 -6.10 -9.09 -9.86
C PRO A 59 -4.59 -9.24 -10.12
N ALA A 60 -4.19 -9.30 -11.40
CA ALA A 60 -2.77 -9.42 -11.76
C ALA A 60 -2.01 -8.12 -11.44
N ASP A 61 -2.51 -6.98 -11.92
CA ASP A 61 -1.98 -5.64 -11.65
C ASP A 61 -1.91 -5.39 -10.14
N TYR A 62 -3.01 -5.67 -9.43
CA TYR A 62 -3.06 -5.56 -7.97
C TYR A 62 -1.97 -6.39 -7.30
N SER A 63 -1.83 -7.68 -7.68
CA SER A 63 -0.82 -8.55 -7.08
C SER A 63 0.61 -8.11 -7.40
N ALA A 64 0.88 -7.59 -8.60
CA ALA A 64 2.21 -7.10 -8.98
C ALA A 64 2.58 -5.87 -8.13
N VAL A 65 1.66 -4.90 -8.04
CA VAL A 65 1.87 -3.66 -7.29
C VAL A 65 2.00 -3.91 -5.80
N VAL A 66 1.18 -4.78 -5.21
CA VAL A 66 1.28 -5.15 -3.79
C VAL A 66 2.66 -5.74 -3.48
N ARG A 67 3.11 -6.72 -4.28
CA ARG A 67 4.41 -7.37 -4.07
C ARG A 67 5.56 -6.38 -4.23
N GLY A 68 5.49 -5.54 -5.26
CA GLY A 68 6.49 -4.50 -5.52
C GLY A 68 6.58 -3.51 -4.36
N ALA A 69 5.45 -2.93 -3.95
CA ALA A 69 5.40 -1.95 -2.87
C ALA A 69 5.87 -2.55 -1.53
N GLU A 70 5.47 -3.79 -1.22
CA GLU A 70 5.90 -4.49 -0.01
C GLU A 70 7.40 -4.78 0.04
N ALA A 71 8.00 -5.10 -1.10
CA ALA A 71 9.43 -5.39 -1.21
C ALA A 71 10.31 -4.17 -0.89
N VAL A 72 9.80 -2.95 -1.13
CA VAL A 72 10.51 -1.69 -0.88
C VAL A 72 9.87 -0.86 0.24
N ALA A 73 8.99 -1.47 1.03
CA ALA A 73 8.31 -0.79 2.12
C ALA A 73 9.30 -0.39 3.24
N GLY A 74 9.23 0.87 3.67
CA GLY A 74 10.02 1.35 4.80
C GLY A 74 9.46 0.88 6.13
N ASP A 75 10.32 0.76 7.14
CA ASP A 75 9.94 0.37 8.51
C ASP A 75 9.73 1.62 9.37
N GLY A 76 8.46 1.98 9.60
CA GLY A 76 8.08 3.21 10.31
C GLY A 76 8.17 4.49 9.49
N THR A 77 8.70 4.44 8.26
CA THR A 77 8.73 5.54 7.29
C THR A 77 8.22 5.08 5.93
N PRO A 78 7.66 5.97 5.09
CA PRO A 78 7.23 5.59 3.75
C PRO A 78 8.35 5.00 2.89
N GLY A 79 8.06 3.87 2.25
CA GLY A 79 8.94 3.25 1.27
C GLY A 79 8.98 3.99 -0.07
N VAL A 80 9.76 3.43 -0.99
CA VAL A 80 9.91 3.97 -2.36
C VAL A 80 8.59 3.82 -3.12
N TRP A 81 8.31 4.78 -4.01
CA TRP A 81 7.19 4.67 -4.94
C TRP A 81 7.43 3.55 -5.95
N VAL A 82 6.42 2.73 -6.19
CA VAL A 82 6.37 1.79 -7.30
C VAL A 82 5.35 2.24 -8.33
N ASP A 83 5.55 1.91 -9.59
CA ASP A 83 4.60 2.20 -10.66
C ASP A 83 3.36 1.28 -10.58
N TYR A 84 2.23 1.80 -11.05
CA TYR A 84 1.08 1.00 -11.46
C TYR A 84 1.08 0.89 -12.99
N PRO A 85 0.85 -0.31 -13.58
CA PRO A 85 0.44 -1.56 -12.94
C PRO A 85 1.58 -2.56 -12.64
N TYR A 86 2.87 -2.22 -12.84
CA TYR A 86 3.95 -3.22 -12.85
C TYR A 86 4.62 -3.43 -11.49
N GLY A 87 4.42 -2.53 -10.52
CA GLY A 87 5.01 -2.63 -9.20
C GLY A 87 6.53 -2.49 -9.19
N GLN A 88 7.13 -1.85 -10.21
CA GLN A 88 8.57 -1.60 -10.25
C GLN A 88 8.90 -0.34 -9.45
N PRO A 89 9.97 -0.36 -8.64
CA PRO A 89 10.45 0.83 -7.94
C PRO A 89 10.80 1.94 -8.94
N LEU A 90 10.33 3.15 -8.64
CA LEU A 90 10.77 4.34 -9.36
C LEU A 90 12.16 4.75 -8.87
N PRO A 91 13.08 5.10 -9.77
CA PRO A 91 14.31 5.78 -9.39
C PRO A 91 13.95 7.16 -8.80
N GLU A 92 14.53 7.48 -7.64
CA GLU A 92 14.45 8.82 -7.03
C GLU A 92 15.27 9.85 -7.79
#